data_AF-A0A0F9NNZ4-F1
#
_entry.id   AF-A0A0F9NNZ4-F1
#
_cell.length_a   1.000
_cell.length_b   1.000
_cell.length_c   1.000
_cell.angle_alpha   90.00
_cell.angle_beta   90.00
_cell.angle_gamma   90.00
#
_symmetry.space_group_name_H-M   'P 1'
#
loop_
_entity.id
_entity.type
_entity.pdbx_description
1 polymer ?
#
loop_
_entity_poly.entity_id
_entity_poly.type
_entity_poly.pdbx_seq_one_letter_code
_entity_poly.pdbx_strand_id
1 'polypeptide(L)'
;MPLKSFFLSLIGLALFTSCNEEKEAFQFRVNNDANNQVSQPISIDLNRLKAVNINPKNSLRLTHEVNGEEIALDYQIDSVGGMLWFVHEGGNSLERDELYRIENGVPSAKTNSYVSEHKENGNLQLGYRDRQVLSYRYEMTYPPEGVDSIFKKSGYIHPIVTPKGDTLSRIQPPDHYHHYGMWGPWTHTQIDSQQVDFWNLGDRKGTVLFKEFKNTDSGYVFASFNAAQEHIDL
;
A
#
# COMPACT_ATOMS: atom_id res chain seq x y z
N MET A 1 -62.13 44.42 -47.17
CA MET A 1 -61.34 43.25 -47.63
C MET A 1 -59.97 43.73 -48.06
N PRO A 2 -58.91 42.92 -47.95
CA PRO A 2 -58.76 41.73 -47.09
C PRO A 2 -58.39 42.24 -45.67
N LEU A 3 -57.59 41.62 -44.77
CA LEU A 3 -57.30 40.19 -44.48
C LEU A 3 -57.36 40.02 -42.93
N LYS A 4 -57.21 38.79 -42.42
CA LYS A 4 -56.88 38.51 -41.01
C LYS A 4 -55.43 38.03 -40.93
N SER A 5 -54.69 38.40 -39.88
CA SER A 5 -53.43 37.73 -39.52
C SER A 5 -53.60 37.03 -38.17
N PHE A 6 -53.60 35.70 -38.20
CA PHE A 6 -53.66 34.86 -36.99
C PHE A 6 -52.23 34.62 -36.50
N PHE A 7 -51.88 35.12 -35.31
CA PHE A 7 -50.64 34.72 -34.65
C PHE A 7 -50.81 33.31 -34.06
N LEU A 8 -50.20 32.32 -34.70
CA LEU A 8 -50.14 30.96 -34.18
C LEU A 8 -48.96 30.86 -33.20
N SER A 9 -49.25 30.94 -31.90
CA SER A 9 -48.22 30.76 -30.86
C SER A 9 -47.85 29.28 -30.77
N LEU A 10 -46.66 28.94 -31.26
CA LEU A 10 -46.12 27.58 -31.17
C LEU A 10 -45.58 27.35 -29.75
N ILE A 11 -46.37 26.67 -28.90
CA ILE A 11 -45.92 26.26 -27.56
C ILE A 11 -44.91 25.12 -27.73
N GLY A 12 -43.63 25.45 -27.55
CA GLY A 12 -42.55 24.46 -27.54
C GLY A 12 -42.60 23.60 -26.28
N LEU A 13 -42.98 22.33 -26.43
CA LEU A 13 -42.93 21.36 -25.34
C LEU A 13 -41.47 20.91 -25.12
N ALA A 14 -40.77 21.58 -24.22
CA ALA A 14 -39.42 21.19 -23.81
C ALA A 14 -39.48 19.91 -22.95
N LEU A 15 -39.32 18.76 -23.59
CA LEU A 15 -39.13 17.48 -22.91
C LEU A 15 -37.71 17.43 -22.33
N PHE A 16 -37.57 17.86 -21.08
CA PHE A 16 -36.37 17.62 -20.29
C PHE A 16 -36.30 16.14 -19.89
N THR A 17 -35.76 15.31 -20.79
CA THR A 17 -35.34 13.95 -20.46
C THR A 17 -34.12 14.02 -19.56
N SER A 18 -34.34 14.12 -18.25
CA SER A 18 -33.31 13.86 -17.25
C SER A 18 -33.01 12.36 -17.25
N CYS A 19 -32.11 11.95 -18.14
CA CYS A 19 -31.46 10.65 -18.04
C CYS A 19 -30.52 10.67 -16.82
N ASN A 20 -31.08 10.47 -15.63
CA ASN A 20 -30.32 9.88 -14.55
C ASN A 20 -30.13 8.40 -14.89
N GLU A 21 -29.14 8.11 -15.75
CA GLU A 21 -28.40 6.86 -15.59
C GLU A 21 -27.82 6.90 -14.17
N GLU A 22 -28.34 6.07 -13.27
CA GLU A 22 -27.67 5.81 -12.00
C GLU A 22 -26.29 5.27 -12.34
N LYS A 23 -25.26 6.10 -12.17
CA LYS A 23 -23.87 5.67 -12.37
C LYS A 23 -23.64 4.48 -11.45
N GLU A 24 -23.24 3.36 -12.05
CA GLU A 24 -22.98 2.12 -11.32
C GLU A 24 -21.93 2.39 -10.23
N ALA A 25 -22.40 2.33 -8.98
CA ALA A 25 -21.65 2.76 -7.82
C ALA A 25 -21.71 1.70 -6.72
N PHE A 26 -20.54 1.34 -6.20
CA PHE A 26 -20.39 0.42 -5.09
C PHE A 26 -20.44 1.21 -3.78
N GLN A 27 -21.52 1.03 -3.02
CA GLN A 27 -21.68 1.64 -1.70
C GLN A 27 -21.39 0.64 -0.58
N PHE A 28 -20.74 1.10 0.47
CA PHE A 28 -20.47 0.30 1.67
C PHE A 28 -20.38 1.20 2.91
N ARG A 29 -20.58 0.59 4.07
CA ARG A 29 -20.48 1.25 5.38
C ARG A 29 -19.26 0.76 6.13
N VAL A 30 -18.52 1.69 6.74
CA VAL A 30 -17.54 1.39 7.78
C VAL A 30 -18.22 1.66 9.12
N ASN A 31 -18.20 0.67 10.00
CA ASN A 31 -18.84 0.78 11.31
C ASN A 31 -17.91 1.50 12.29
N ASN A 32 -18.35 2.61 12.88
CA ASN A 32 -17.54 3.37 13.85
C ASN A 32 -17.67 2.77 15.27
N ASP A 33 -17.21 1.53 15.45
CA ASP A 33 -17.02 0.93 16.78
C ASP A 33 -15.72 1.41 17.45
N ALA A 34 -15.42 0.87 18.64
CA ALA A 34 -14.21 1.19 19.39
C ALA A 34 -12.89 0.82 18.68
N ASN A 35 -12.92 -0.07 17.68
CA ASN A 35 -11.74 -0.47 16.91
C ASN A 35 -11.47 0.53 15.77
N ASN A 36 -12.52 1.19 15.27
CA ASN A 36 -12.46 2.05 14.08
C ASN A 36 -12.43 3.55 14.42
N GLN A 37 -12.12 3.94 15.66
CA GLN A 37 -11.97 5.34 16.07
C GLN A 37 -10.64 5.99 15.66
N VAL A 38 -9.75 5.25 14.99
CA VAL A 38 -8.42 5.71 14.57
C VAL A 38 -8.26 5.63 13.07
N SER A 39 -7.46 6.53 12.50
CA SER A 39 -7.14 6.51 11.08
C SER A 39 -6.42 5.20 10.70
N GLN A 40 -6.99 4.45 9.75
CA GLN A 40 -6.47 3.12 9.38
C GLN A 40 -6.70 2.78 7.92
N PRO A 41 -5.83 1.96 7.30
CA PRO A 41 -6.05 1.45 5.95
C PRO A 41 -7.18 0.40 5.93
N ILE A 42 -8.15 0.56 5.04
CA ILE A 42 -9.24 -0.40 4.79
C ILE A 42 -9.12 -0.90 3.34
N SER A 43 -9.41 -2.19 3.13
CA SER A 43 -9.35 -2.85 1.83
C SER A 43 -10.71 -3.34 1.33
N ILE A 44 -10.86 -3.36 0.00
CA ILE A 44 -12.04 -3.88 -0.70
C ILE A 44 -11.56 -4.83 -1.81
N ASP A 45 -12.06 -6.06 -1.81
CA ASP A 45 -11.84 -7.02 -2.90
C ASP A 45 -12.38 -6.45 -4.23
N LEU A 46 -11.49 -6.33 -5.21
CA LEU A 46 -11.78 -5.79 -6.54
C LEU A 46 -12.87 -6.59 -7.29
N ASN A 47 -13.11 -7.84 -6.93
CA ASN A 47 -14.19 -8.64 -7.50
C ASN A 47 -15.57 -8.15 -7.06
N ARG A 48 -15.69 -7.51 -5.88
CA ARG A 48 -16.94 -6.86 -5.45
C ARG A 48 -17.27 -5.64 -6.31
N LEU A 49 -16.25 -4.91 -6.77
CA LEU A 49 -16.39 -3.79 -7.70
C LEU A 49 -16.81 -4.30 -9.10
N LYS A 50 -16.14 -5.33 -9.62
CA LYS A 50 -16.48 -5.95 -10.91
C LYS A 50 -17.91 -6.52 -10.94
N ALA A 51 -18.41 -7.04 -9.82
CA ALA A 51 -19.76 -7.56 -9.70
C ALA A 51 -20.86 -6.49 -9.86
N VAL A 52 -20.50 -5.21 -9.73
CA VAL A 52 -21.35 -4.04 -10.02
C VAL A 52 -20.79 -3.21 -11.18
N ASN A 53 -20.15 -3.88 -12.16
CA ASN A 53 -19.61 -3.29 -13.40
C ASN A 53 -18.56 -2.16 -13.24
N ILE A 54 -18.05 -1.94 -12.03
CA ILE A 54 -16.91 -1.05 -11.81
C ILE A 54 -15.63 -1.77 -12.20
N ASN A 55 -14.90 -1.20 -13.16
CA ASN A 55 -13.68 -1.80 -13.69
C ASN A 55 -12.45 -1.13 -13.06
N PRO A 56 -11.66 -1.82 -12.20
CA PRO A 56 -10.49 -1.23 -11.55
C PRO A 56 -9.34 -0.82 -12.49
N LYS A 57 -9.43 -1.14 -13.79
CA LYS A 57 -8.50 -0.62 -14.82
C LYS A 57 -8.87 0.78 -15.31
N ASN A 58 -10.11 1.20 -15.07
CA ASN A 58 -10.53 2.58 -15.31
C ASN A 58 -10.11 3.45 -14.12
N SER A 59 -10.06 4.76 -14.33
CA SER A 59 -10.03 5.70 -13.21
C SER A 59 -11.28 5.53 -12.34
N LEU A 60 -11.09 5.55 -11.02
CA LEU A 60 -12.17 5.47 -10.04
C LEU A 60 -12.25 6.78 -9.25
N ARG A 61 -13.43 7.06 -8.71
CA ARG A 61 -13.66 8.09 -7.70
C ARG A 61 -14.17 7.41 -6.44
N LEU A 62 -13.39 7.50 -5.36
CA LEU A 62 -13.80 7.11 -4.01
C LEU A 62 -14.25 8.37 -3.27
N THR A 63 -15.41 8.31 -2.61
CA THR A 63 -15.94 9.37 -1.77
C THR A 63 -16.46 8.85 -0.43
N HIS A 64 -16.49 9.73 0.55
CA HIS A 64 -17.11 9.58 1.87
C HIS A 64 -18.13 10.71 2.07
N GLU A 65 -19.33 10.39 2.51
CA GLU A 65 -20.36 11.39 2.83
C GLU A 65 -20.17 11.95 4.25
N VAL A 66 -19.88 13.25 4.34
CA VAL A 66 -19.76 13.99 5.61
C VAL A 66 -20.76 15.14 5.61
N ASN A 67 -21.72 15.11 6.54
CA ASN A 67 -22.79 16.13 6.67
C ASN A 67 -23.60 16.39 5.39
N GLY A 68 -23.70 15.39 4.50
CA GLY A 68 -24.37 15.51 3.19
C GLY A 68 -23.48 16.00 2.04
N GLU A 69 -22.19 16.25 2.28
CA GLU A 69 -21.19 16.57 1.25
C GLU A 69 -20.34 15.33 0.90
N GLU A 70 -20.06 15.13 -0.39
CA GLU A 70 -19.14 14.08 -0.86
C GLU A 70 -17.68 14.56 -0.80
N ILE A 71 -16.94 14.11 0.21
CA ILE A 71 -15.49 14.32 0.30
C ILE A 71 -14.80 13.21 -0.51
N ALA A 72 -13.96 13.59 -1.48
CA ALA A 72 -13.17 12.62 -2.25
C ALA A 72 -11.93 12.16 -1.48
N LEU A 73 -11.60 10.88 -1.59
CA LEU A 73 -10.48 10.25 -0.91
C LEU A 73 -9.49 9.66 -1.92
N ASP A 74 -8.22 9.65 -1.53
CA ASP A 74 -7.19 8.90 -2.24
C ASP A 74 -7.36 7.39 -2.05
N TYR A 75 -6.99 6.63 -3.07
CA TYR A 75 -7.00 5.18 -3.06
C TYR A 75 -5.77 4.64 -3.80
N GLN A 76 -5.45 3.36 -3.57
CA GLN A 76 -4.38 2.66 -4.27
C GLN A 76 -4.78 1.22 -4.56
N ILE A 77 -4.44 0.72 -5.75
CA ILE A 77 -4.81 -0.63 -6.19
C ILE A 77 -3.64 -1.58 -5.95
N ASP A 78 -3.81 -2.53 -5.03
CA ASP A 78 -2.95 -3.71 -4.97
C ASP A 78 -3.40 -4.72 -6.02
N SER A 79 -2.72 -4.69 -7.17
CA SER A 79 -2.96 -5.63 -8.27
C SER A 79 -2.51 -7.07 -7.99
N VAL A 80 -1.68 -7.30 -6.97
CA VAL A 80 -1.19 -8.63 -6.59
C VAL A 80 -2.15 -9.30 -5.61
N GLY A 81 -2.55 -8.60 -4.55
CA GLY A 81 -3.57 -9.06 -3.61
C GLY A 81 -5.01 -8.95 -4.13
N GLY A 82 -5.24 -8.21 -5.21
CA GLY A 82 -6.56 -8.02 -5.79
C GLY A 82 -7.47 -7.10 -4.96
N MET A 83 -6.88 -6.07 -4.34
CA MET A 83 -7.55 -5.17 -3.38
C MET A 83 -7.48 -3.70 -3.83
N LEU A 84 -8.52 -2.93 -3.53
CA LEU A 84 -8.45 -1.47 -3.44
C LEU A 84 -8.23 -1.09 -1.98
N TRP A 85 -7.19 -0.30 -1.70
CA TRP A 85 -6.88 0.25 -0.38
C TRP A 85 -7.18 1.74 -0.32
N PHE A 86 -7.67 2.21 0.82
CA PHE A 86 -7.82 3.63 1.16
C PHE A 86 -7.63 3.82 2.67
N VAL A 87 -7.43 5.06 3.14
CA VAL A 87 -7.40 5.37 4.57
C VAL A 87 -8.78 5.85 5.01
N HIS A 88 -9.40 5.16 5.96
CA HIS A 88 -10.55 5.65 6.70
C HIS A 88 -10.04 6.56 7.82
N GLU A 89 -10.57 7.78 7.91
CA GLU A 89 -10.25 8.76 8.97
C GLU A 89 -11.30 8.71 10.08
N GLY A 90 -11.18 7.70 10.94
CA GLY A 90 -12.05 7.53 12.11
C GLY A 90 -12.02 8.71 13.08
N GLY A 91 -13.14 8.92 13.78
CA GLY A 91 -13.28 9.94 14.84
C GLY A 91 -14.15 11.15 14.49
N ASN A 92 -14.62 11.28 13.25
CA ASN A 92 -15.50 12.39 12.83
C ASN A 92 -16.98 12.22 13.25
N SER A 93 -17.39 11.00 13.60
CA SER A 93 -18.77 10.65 14.01
C SER A 93 -18.74 9.49 15.01
N LEU A 94 -19.16 9.73 16.26
CA LEU A 94 -19.22 8.70 17.31
C LEU A 94 -20.50 7.84 17.30
N GLU A 95 -21.48 8.17 16.44
CA GLU A 95 -22.85 7.63 16.55
C GLU A 95 -23.43 7.06 15.24
N ARG A 96 -22.71 7.15 14.11
CA ARG A 96 -23.18 6.64 12.82
C ARG A 96 -22.05 6.01 12.00
N ASP A 97 -22.37 4.87 11.40
CA ASP A 97 -21.60 4.25 10.31
C ASP A 97 -21.33 5.26 9.19
N GLU A 98 -20.07 5.33 8.76
CA GLU A 98 -19.63 6.19 7.67
C GLU A 98 -19.93 5.53 6.31
N LEU A 99 -20.57 6.29 5.41
CA LEU A 99 -20.99 5.81 4.09
C LEU A 99 -19.96 6.20 3.02
N TYR A 100 -19.45 5.18 2.33
CA TYR A 100 -18.47 5.33 1.26
C TYR A 100 -19.09 4.92 -0.08
N ARG A 101 -18.68 5.60 -1.16
CA ARG A 101 -19.07 5.27 -2.54
C ARG A 101 -17.85 5.19 -3.45
N ILE A 102 -17.79 4.16 -4.27
CA ILE A 102 -16.83 4.00 -5.37
C ILE A 102 -17.60 3.99 -6.67
N GLU A 103 -17.13 4.75 -7.66
CA GLU A 103 -17.72 4.83 -9.00
C GLU A 103 -16.63 4.92 -10.08
N ASN A 104 -16.92 4.51 -11.32
CA ASN A 104 -16.06 4.82 -12.47
C ASN A 104 -16.05 6.34 -12.68
N GLY A 105 -14.88 6.99 -12.67
CA GLY A 105 -14.81 8.45 -12.73
C GLY A 105 -13.40 9.03 -12.66
N VAL A 106 -13.27 10.34 -12.87
CA VAL A 106 -11.99 11.03 -12.69
C VAL A 106 -11.67 11.12 -11.20
N PRO A 107 -10.47 10.72 -10.73
CA PRO A 107 -10.12 10.81 -9.32
C PRO A 107 -10.09 12.29 -8.94
N SER A 108 -10.84 12.68 -7.92
CA SER A 108 -10.99 14.09 -7.55
C SER A 108 -9.91 14.58 -6.58
N ALA A 109 -9.21 13.65 -5.92
CA ALA A 109 -8.15 13.96 -4.97
C ALA A 109 -6.82 14.28 -5.68
N LYS A 110 -6.16 15.33 -5.19
CA LYS A 110 -4.78 15.72 -5.51
C LYS A 110 -4.10 16.13 -4.20
N THR A 111 -3.88 15.17 -3.32
CA THR A 111 -3.11 15.42 -2.09
C THR A 111 -1.61 15.22 -2.35
N ASN A 112 -0.77 15.68 -1.43
CA ASN A 112 0.63 15.25 -1.40
C ASN A 112 0.67 13.83 -0.85
N SER A 113 1.32 12.89 -1.56
CA SER A 113 1.54 11.56 -1.01
C SER A 113 2.34 11.66 0.29
N TYR A 114 1.79 11.12 1.37
CA TYR A 114 2.51 10.96 2.63
C TYR A 114 3.27 9.64 2.72
N VAL A 115 3.26 8.78 1.69
CA VAL A 115 4.03 7.55 1.67
C VAL A 115 5.02 7.58 0.52
N SER A 116 6.24 7.11 0.77
CA SER A 116 7.33 7.11 -0.22
C SER A 116 8.13 5.81 -0.18
N GLU A 117 8.62 5.42 -1.34
CA GLU A 117 9.76 4.52 -1.49
C GLU A 117 10.88 5.25 -2.24
N HIS A 118 12.13 5.01 -1.87
CA HIS A 118 13.27 5.38 -2.71
C HIS A 118 14.48 4.48 -2.43
N LYS A 119 15.35 4.34 -3.44
CA LYS A 119 16.61 3.58 -3.33
C LYS A 119 17.78 4.53 -3.14
N GLU A 120 18.55 4.33 -2.08
CA GLU A 120 19.73 5.13 -1.77
C GLU A 120 20.78 4.29 -1.04
N ASN A 121 22.06 4.41 -1.41
CA ASN A 121 23.19 3.81 -0.71
C ASN A 121 23.04 2.31 -0.40
N GLY A 122 22.38 1.55 -1.28
CA GLY A 122 22.15 0.11 -1.12
C GLY A 122 20.93 -0.28 -0.27
N ASN A 123 20.09 0.69 0.10
CA ASN A 123 18.87 0.51 0.88
C ASN A 123 17.65 0.95 0.06
N LEU A 124 16.60 0.14 0.06
CA LEU A 124 15.25 0.59 -0.28
C LEU A 124 14.64 1.16 0.99
N GLN A 125 14.48 2.47 1.05
CA GLN A 125 13.91 3.19 2.18
C GLN A 125 12.41 3.37 1.98
N LEU A 126 11.63 3.06 3.01
CA LEU A 126 10.19 3.31 3.06
C LEU A 126 9.91 4.39 4.09
N GLY A 127 9.22 5.45 3.67
CA GLY A 127 8.97 6.64 4.47
C GLY A 127 7.49 6.96 4.65
N TYR A 128 7.16 7.56 5.80
CA TYR A 128 5.88 8.21 6.06
C TYR A 128 6.11 9.68 6.40
N ARG A 129 5.56 10.58 5.57
CA ARG A 129 5.92 12.01 5.50
C ARG A 129 7.44 12.13 5.31
N ASP A 130 8.06 13.09 5.98
CA ASP A 130 9.52 13.33 5.93
C ASP A 130 10.33 12.38 6.86
N ARG A 131 9.78 11.20 7.21
CA ARG A 131 10.42 10.25 8.13
C ARG A 131 10.56 8.86 7.52
N GLN A 132 11.78 8.34 7.53
CA GLN A 132 12.08 6.93 7.28
C GLN A 132 11.39 6.07 8.36
N VAL A 133 10.63 5.07 7.94
CA VAL A 133 9.96 4.09 8.83
C VAL A 133 10.74 2.78 8.87
N LEU A 134 11.23 2.32 7.71
CA LEU A 134 12.13 1.16 7.65
C LEU A 134 13.03 1.22 6.41
N SER A 135 14.04 0.35 6.38
CA SER A 135 14.82 0.10 5.16
C SER A 135 15.11 -1.37 4.93
N TYR A 136 15.01 -1.77 3.68
CA TYR A 136 15.45 -3.09 3.20
C TYR A 136 16.82 -2.95 2.55
N ARG A 137 17.84 -3.58 3.15
CA ARG A 137 19.20 -3.62 2.63
C ARG A 137 19.27 -4.59 1.46
N TYR A 138 19.51 -4.07 0.25
CA TYR A 138 19.65 -4.90 -0.96
C TYR A 138 21.12 -5.11 -1.36
N GLU A 139 22.03 -4.20 -1.02
CA GLU A 139 23.47 -4.38 -1.22
C GLU A 139 24.14 -5.18 -0.11
N MET A 140 25.37 -5.64 -0.35
CA MET A 140 26.16 -6.33 0.65
C MET A 140 26.53 -5.40 1.82
N THR A 141 26.40 -5.90 3.03
CA THR A 141 26.93 -5.32 4.25
C THR A 141 28.02 -6.24 4.78
N TYR A 142 29.23 -5.70 4.93
CA TYR A 142 30.35 -6.41 5.52
C TYR A 142 30.35 -6.24 7.05
N PRO A 143 30.95 -7.18 7.81
CA PRO A 143 31.17 -7.00 9.23
C PRO A 143 32.30 -5.98 9.51
N PRO A 144 32.49 -5.55 10.77
CA PRO A 144 33.56 -4.63 11.14
C PRO A 144 34.96 -5.13 10.75
N GLU A 145 35.91 -4.22 10.63
CA GLU A 145 37.31 -4.57 10.35
C GLU A 145 37.86 -5.57 11.38
N GLY A 146 38.58 -6.58 10.91
CA GLY A 146 39.10 -7.68 11.74
C GLY A 146 38.10 -8.83 11.99
N VAL A 147 36.83 -8.69 11.61
CA VAL A 147 35.83 -9.77 11.70
C VAL A 147 35.79 -10.56 10.38
N ASP A 148 35.62 -11.88 10.48
CA ASP A 148 35.55 -12.77 9.31
C ASP A 148 34.43 -12.38 8.35
N SER A 149 34.79 -12.15 7.08
CA SER A 149 33.86 -11.78 6.01
C SER A 149 32.72 -12.78 5.76
N ILE A 150 32.77 -13.99 6.33
CA ILE A 150 31.67 -14.95 6.33
C ILE A 150 30.37 -14.36 6.87
N PHE A 151 30.45 -13.44 7.82
CA PHE A 151 29.27 -12.79 8.39
C PHE A 151 28.59 -11.79 7.44
N LYS A 152 29.15 -11.49 6.26
CA LYS A 152 28.56 -10.52 5.31
C LYS A 152 27.14 -10.91 4.89
N LYS A 153 26.29 -9.92 4.64
CA LYS A 153 24.85 -10.15 4.38
C LYS A 153 24.23 -9.06 3.50
N SER A 154 23.26 -9.46 2.68
CA SER A 154 22.24 -8.57 2.10
C SER A 154 20.86 -9.20 2.30
N GLY A 155 19.77 -8.52 1.96
CA GLY A 155 18.42 -9.05 2.08
C GLY A 155 17.95 -9.15 3.54
N TYR A 156 17.90 -8.01 4.21
CA TYR A 156 17.38 -7.87 5.57
C TYR A 156 16.79 -6.47 5.78
N ILE A 157 15.94 -6.32 6.79
CA ILE A 157 15.29 -5.05 7.14
C ILE A 157 15.98 -4.45 8.37
N HIS A 158 16.62 -3.30 8.17
CA HIS A 158 17.19 -2.45 9.21
C HIS A 158 17.53 -1.06 8.62
N PRO A 159 17.26 0.05 9.34
CA PRO A 159 16.53 0.10 10.61
C PRO A 159 15.04 -0.23 10.45
N ILE A 160 14.39 -0.51 11.58
CA ILE A 160 12.94 -0.36 11.77
C ILE A 160 12.80 0.75 12.81
N VAL A 161 11.99 1.77 12.52
CA VAL A 161 11.94 3.02 13.29
C VAL A 161 10.51 3.25 13.80
N THR A 162 10.37 3.63 15.08
CA THR A 162 9.06 4.03 15.64
C THR A 162 8.58 5.33 14.99
N PRO A 163 7.28 5.65 15.03
CA PRO A 163 6.78 6.97 14.64
C PRO A 163 7.43 8.15 15.40
N LYS A 164 8.05 7.89 16.56
CA LYS A 164 8.79 8.88 17.38
C LYS A 164 10.28 8.98 17.04
N GLY A 165 10.84 8.07 16.23
CA GLY A 165 12.24 8.07 15.79
C GLY A 165 13.14 7.03 16.47
N ASP A 166 12.63 6.23 17.39
CA ASP A 166 13.43 5.20 18.08
C ASP A 166 13.72 4.03 17.14
N THR A 167 14.97 3.55 17.10
CA THR A 167 15.33 2.40 16.28
C THR A 167 15.07 1.09 17.04
N LEU A 168 14.17 0.26 16.51
CA LEU A 168 13.71 -1.00 17.09
C LEU A 168 14.56 -2.23 16.72
N SER A 169 15.44 -2.12 15.74
CA SER A 169 16.24 -3.24 15.24
C SER A 169 17.74 -2.94 15.26
N ARG A 170 18.56 -3.98 15.44
CA ARG A 170 20.03 -3.89 15.50
C ARG A 170 20.65 -4.92 14.55
N ILE A 171 21.83 -4.61 14.04
CA ILE A 171 22.69 -5.56 13.33
C ILE A 171 24.02 -5.71 14.06
N GLN A 172 24.72 -6.83 13.86
CA GLN A 172 26.12 -7.04 14.23
C GLN A 172 26.52 -6.52 15.63
N PRO A 173 25.85 -6.93 16.72
CA PRO A 173 26.34 -6.67 18.07
C PRO A 173 27.74 -7.32 18.23
N PRO A 174 28.68 -6.73 19.02
CA PRO A 174 30.07 -7.20 19.10
C PRO A 174 30.29 -8.64 19.56
N ASP A 175 29.28 -9.24 20.18
CA ASP A 175 29.26 -10.62 20.67
C ASP A 175 28.60 -11.61 19.70
N HIS A 176 27.76 -11.14 18.74
CA HIS A 176 27.01 -12.01 17.82
C HIS A 176 26.86 -11.40 16.40
N TYR A 177 27.93 -11.45 15.60
CA TYR A 177 27.96 -10.85 14.25
C TYR A 177 26.97 -11.43 13.22
N HIS A 178 26.28 -12.54 13.51
CA HIS A 178 25.26 -13.11 12.64
C HIS A 178 23.86 -12.46 12.77
N HIS A 179 23.65 -11.53 13.72
CA HIS A 179 22.35 -10.86 13.88
C HIS A 179 22.13 -9.75 12.85
N TYR A 180 20.97 -9.78 12.18
CA TYR A 180 20.60 -8.86 11.10
C TYR A 180 19.15 -8.36 11.16
N GLY A 181 18.83 -7.47 12.10
CA GLY A 181 17.54 -6.76 12.12
C GLY A 181 16.34 -7.71 12.01
N MET A 182 15.54 -7.58 10.95
CA MET A 182 14.54 -8.57 10.56
C MET A 182 14.91 -9.22 9.21
N TRP A 183 15.02 -10.55 9.19
CA TRP A 183 15.32 -11.37 8.01
C TRP A 183 14.69 -12.76 8.16
N GLY A 184 14.78 -13.62 7.14
CA GLY A 184 14.27 -14.99 7.17
C GLY A 184 15.35 -16.08 7.27
N PRO A 185 16.01 -16.28 8.42
CA PRO A 185 17.00 -17.32 8.63
C PRO A 185 16.35 -18.62 9.12
N TRP A 186 16.48 -19.70 8.34
CA TRP A 186 16.04 -21.03 8.77
C TRP A 186 17.23 -21.82 9.33
N THR A 187 17.13 -22.27 10.58
CA THR A 187 18.03 -23.29 11.14
C THR A 187 17.54 -24.69 10.74
N HIS A 188 18.43 -25.69 10.79
CA HIS A 188 18.07 -27.10 10.59
C HIS A 188 17.31 -27.39 9.28
N THR A 189 17.82 -26.86 8.17
CA THR A 189 17.29 -27.13 6.83
C THR A 189 18.11 -28.21 6.12
N GLN A 190 17.60 -28.71 5.00
CA GLN A 190 18.29 -29.68 4.16
C GLN A 190 18.08 -29.31 2.69
N ILE A 191 19.18 -29.26 1.93
CA ILE A 191 19.19 -29.15 0.47
C ILE A 191 19.78 -30.46 -0.04
N ASP A 192 19.02 -31.19 -0.86
CA ASP A 192 19.31 -32.57 -1.27
C ASP A 192 19.70 -33.49 -0.09
N SER A 193 20.97 -33.84 0.05
CA SER A 193 21.50 -34.64 1.18
C SER A 193 22.31 -33.83 2.21
N GLN A 194 22.50 -32.53 1.99
CA GLN A 194 23.34 -31.66 2.79
C GLN A 194 22.50 -30.95 3.87
N GLN A 195 22.96 -30.99 5.12
CA GLN A 195 22.39 -30.16 6.19
C GLN A 195 22.88 -28.72 6.04
N VAL A 196 21.93 -27.78 6.07
CA VAL A 196 22.17 -26.35 5.85
C VAL A 196 21.58 -25.53 7.00
N ASP A 197 22.35 -24.55 7.47
CA ASP A 197 21.94 -23.60 8.51
C ASP A 197 22.18 -22.18 7.98
N PHE A 198 21.12 -21.39 7.92
CA PHE A 198 21.14 -20.03 7.40
C PHE A 198 21.29 -18.96 8.49
N TRP A 199 21.23 -19.33 9.77
CA TRP A 199 21.39 -18.43 10.92
C TRP A 199 22.84 -18.41 11.41
N ASN A 200 23.42 -19.60 11.60
CA ASN A 200 24.75 -19.77 12.17
C ASN A 200 25.84 -19.53 11.10
N LEU A 201 25.95 -18.30 10.59
CA LEU A 201 26.84 -17.95 9.47
C LEU A 201 28.31 -18.37 9.73
N GLY A 202 28.77 -18.36 10.98
CA GLY A 202 30.11 -18.82 11.36
C GLY A 202 30.37 -20.31 11.10
N ASP A 203 29.33 -21.15 11.07
CA ASP A 203 29.42 -22.58 10.76
C ASP A 203 29.66 -22.84 9.25
N ARG A 204 29.54 -21.81 8.40
CA ARG A 204 29.77 -21.89 6.95
C ARG A 204 28.90 -22.94 6.24
N LYS A 205 27.69 -23.20 6.74
CA LYS A 205 26.75 -24.17 6.15
C LYS A 205 25.81 -23.55 5.10
N GLY A 206 25.47 -22.28 5.27
CA GLY A 206 24.63 -21.56 4.34
C GLY A 206 24.55 -20.07 4.62
N THR A 207 23.97 -19.32 3.68
CA THR A 207 23.64 -17.90 3.82
C THR A 207 22.37 -17.56 3.03
N VAL A 208 21.78 -16.41 3.34
CA VAL A 208 20.64 -15.86 2.59
C VAL A 208 21.06 -14.51 2.02
N LEU A 209 20.94 -14.29 0.72
CA LEU A 209 21.28 -13.01 0.09
C LEU A 209 20.10 -12.42 -0.68
N PHE A 210 20.07 -11.09 -0.82
CA PHE A 210 19.19 -10.44 -1.77
C PHE A 210 19.56 -10.83 -3.21
N LYS A 211 18.55 -11.19 -4.00
CA LYS A 211 18.68 -11.48 -5.44
C LYS A 211 18.25 -10.29 -6.29
N GLU A 212 17.00 -9.87 -6.14
CA GLU A 212 16.36 -8.84 -6.98
C GLU A 212 15.07 -8.32 -6.33
N PHE A 213 14.63 -7.11 -6.73
CA PHE A 213 13.26 -6.67 -6.46
C PHE A 213 12.35 -7.14 -7.60
N LYS A 214 11.26 -7.82 -7.26
CA LYS A 214 10.18 -8.19 -8.20
C LYS A 214 9.23 -7.01 -8.44
N ASN A 215 9.00 -6.21 -7.40
CA ASN A 215 8.37 -4.89 -7.51
C ASN A 215 8.84 -3.97 -6.36
N THR A 216 8.74 -2.68 -6.60
CA THR A 216 8.62 -1.63 -5.58
C THR A 216 7.47 -0.73 -6.03
N ASP A 217 6.65 -0.24 -5.11
CA ASP A 217 5.52 0.65 -5.39
C ASP A 217 5.37 1.68 -4.26
N SER A 218 4.89 2.87 -4.61
CA SER A 218 4.48 3.88 -3.64
C SER A 218 3.41 4.77 -4.22
N GLY A 219 2.39 5.06 -3.41
CA GLY A 219 1.30 5.95 -3.75
C GLY A 219 0.70 6.58 -2.50
N TYR A 220 -0.48 7.17 -2.66
CA TYR A 220 -1.12 7.98 -1.63
C TYR A 220 -1.49 7.22 -0.35
N VAL A 221 -1.64 5.89 -0.42
CA VAL A 221 -2.15 5.06 0.68
C VAL A 221 -1.06 4.17 1.27
N PHE A 222 -0.23 3.54 0.42
CA PHE A 222 0.84 2.65 0.86
C PHE A 222 2.08 2.75 -0.03
N ALA A 223 3.18 2.25 0.51
CA ALA A 223 4.35 1.86 -0.26
C ALA A 223 4.70 0.41 0.09
N SER A 224 5.13 -0.35 -0.90
CA SER A 224 5.34 -1.79 -0.80
C SER A 224 6.52 -2.24 -1.65
N PHE A 225 7.01 -3.45 -1.39
CA PHE A 225 7.97 -4.11 -2.25
C PHE A 225 7.85 -5.62 -2.12
N ASN A 226 8.30 -6.30 -3.17
CA ASN A 226 8.53 -7.73 -3.16
C ASN A 226 10.00 -7.96 -3.55
N ALA A 227 10.76 -8.60 -2.69
CA ALA A 227 12.16 -8.93 -2.92
C ALA A 227 12.35 -10.44 -2.94
N ALA A 228 13.05 -10.94 -3.96
CA ALA A 228 13.53 -12.30 -3.98
C ALA A 228 14.84 -12.40 -3.19
N GLN A 229 14.98 -13.51 -2.46
CA GLN A 229 16.19 -13.87 -1.72
C GLN A 229 16.66 -15.25 -2.15
N GLU A 230 17.97 -15.44 -2.23
CA GLU A 230 18.60 -16.72 -2.51
C GLU A 230 19.08 -17.34 -1.20
N HIS A 231 18.67 -18.58 -0.96
CA HIS A 231 19.18 -19.43 0.11
C HIS A 231 20.28 -20.30 -0.53
N ILE A 232 21.50 -20.15 -0.03
CA ILE A 232 22.73 -20.67 -0.65
C ILE A 232 23.42 -21.59 0.37
N ASP A 233 23.68 -22.83 0.01
CA ASP A 233 24.61 -23.73 0.70
C ASP A 233 26.07 -23.32 0.42
N LEU A 234 26.96 -23.53 1.40
CA LEU A 234 28.34 -23.01 1.40
C LEU A 234 29.40 -24.10 1.58
#